data_AF-A0A2A5FBL2-F1
#
_entry.id   AF-A0A2A5FBL2-F1
#
_cell.length_a   1.000
_cell.length_b   1.000
_cell.length_c   1.000
_cell.angle_alpha   90.00
_cell.angle_beta   90.00
_cell.angle_gamma   90.00
#
_symmetry.space_group_name_H-M   'P 1'
#
loop_
_entity.id
_entity.type
_entity.pdbx_description
1 polymer ?
#
loop_
_entity_poly.entity_id
_entity_poly.type
_entity_poly.pdbx_seq_one_letter_code
_entity_poly.pdbx_strand_id
1 'polypeptide(L)' 'MVIATTAGIKISVKNFFRPEFSDLRKRHYLFSYQIQIENQSGYAVQLLRRHWHIFDSSGEYS' A
#
# COMPACT_ATOMS: atom_id res chain seq x y z
N MET A 1 -5.73 8.62 1.17
CA MET A 1 -5.36 7.98 -0.12
C MET A 1 -4.08 8.64 -0.58
N VAL A 2 -3.11 7.86 -1.05
CA VAL A 2 -1.83 8.36 -1.57
C VAL A 2 -1.72 7.96 -3.04
N ILE A 3 -1.15 8.84 -3.87
CA ILE A 3 -1.00 8.63 -5.32
C ILE A 3 0.44 8.98 -5.71
N ALA A 4 1.04 8.18 -6.58
CA ALA A 4 2.31 8.50 -7.22
C ALA A 4 2.25 8.06 -8.69
N THR A 5 2.84 8.87 -9.58
CA THR A 5 2.95 8.55 -11.01
C THR A 5 4.41 8.53 -11.41
N THR A 6 4.86 7.43 -12.00
CA THR A 6 6.23 7.27 -12.50
C THR A 6 6.17 6.66 -13.89
N ALA A 7 6.84 7.29 -14.87
CA ALA A 7 6.92 6.79 -16.25
C ALA A 7 5.55 6.40 -16.87
N GLY A 8 4.50 7.18 -16.59
CA GLY A 8 3.14 6.92 -17.10
C GLY A 8 2.38 5.81 -16.38
N ILE A 9 2.93 5.24 -15.30
CA ILE A 9 2.22 4.29 -14.44
C ILE A 9 1.79 5.03 -13.17
N LYS A 10 0.47 5.15 -12.97
CA LYS A 10 -0.12 5.78 -11.79
C LYS A 10 -0.50 4.69 -10.79
N ILE A 11 0.05 4.80 -9.58
CA ILE A 11 -0.26 3.93 -8.45
C ILE A 11 -1.07 4.74 -7.43
N SER A 12 -2.22 4.22 -7.05
CA SER A 12 -3.07 4.81 -6.01
C SER A 12 -3.29 3.82 -4.87
N VAL A 13 -3.11 4.26 -3.64
CA VAL A 13 -3.26 3.41 -2.44
C VAL A 13 -4.28 4.01 -1.48
N LYS A 14 -5.26 3.20 -1.09
CA LYS A 14 -6.21 3.48 -0.01
C LYS A 14 -5.92 2.55 1.15
N ASN A 15 -5.84 3.10 2.37
CA ASN A 15 -5.58 2.35 3.58
C ASN A 15 -6.85 2.34 4.44
N PHE A 16 -7.11 1.21 5.09
CA PHE A 16 -8.27 0.99 5.93
C PHE A 16 -7.80 0.39 7.25
N PHE A 17 -8.05 1.09 8.35
CA PHE A 17 -7.93 0.48 9.67
C PHE A 17 -9.11 -0.48 9.89
N ARG A 18 -8.83 -1.67 10.44
CA ARG A 18 -9.82 -2.71 10.71
C ARG A 18 -10.03 -2.85 12.22
N PRO A 19 -10.82 -1.96 12.85
CA PRO A 19 -11.04 -2.00 14.30
C PRO A 19 -11.62 -3.33 14.77
N GLU A 20 -12.47 -3.97 13.97
CA GLU A 20 -13.11 -5.26 14.24
C GLU A 20 -12.12 -6.43 14.39
N PHE A 21 -10.91 -6.28 13.83
CA PHE A 21 -9.84 -7.28 13.89
C PHE A 21 -8.60 -6.76 14.64
N SER A 22 -8.72 -5.65 15.35
CA SER A 22 -7.64 -5.03 16.10
C SER A 22 -7.86 -5.16 17.61
N ASP A 23 -6.78 -5.34 18.37
CA ASP A 23 -6.79 -5.33 19.83
C ASP A 23 -5.89 -4.17 20.31
N LEU A 24 -6.52 -3.03 20.60
CA LEU A 24 -5.84 -1.82 21.04
C LEU A 24 -5.12 -2.02 22.38
N ARG A 25 -5.62 -2.90 23.25
CA ARG A 25 -5.02 -3.16 24.56
C ARG A 25 -3.72 -3.93 24.42
N LYS A 26 -3.67 -4.86 23.46
CA LYS A 26 -2.46 -5.62 23.10
C LYS A 26 -1.57 -4.93 22.07
N ARG A 27 -1.93 -3.73 21.63
CA ARG A 27 -1.23 -3.01 20.54
C ARG A 27 -1.15 -3.82 19.24
N HIS A 28 -2.17 -4.64 18.96
CA HIS A 28 -2.29 -5.36 17.70
C HIS A 28 -3.23 -4.59 16.78
N TYR A 29 -2.71 -4.14 15.64
CA TYR A 29 -3.45 -3.32 14.69
C TYR A 29 -3.50 -4.02 13.35
N LEU A 30 -4.71 -4.22 12.82
CA LEU A 30 -4.88 -4.71 11.46
C LEU A 30 -5.22 -3.56 10.53
N PHE A 31 -4.48 -3.48 9.43
CA PHE A 31 -4.75 -2.58 8.32
C PHE A 31 -4.94 -3.38 7.03
N SER A 32 -5.88 -2.96 6.20
CA SER A 32 -6.03 -3.42 4.82
C SER A 32 -5.65 -2.29 3.87
N TYR A 33 -5.12 -2.62 2.71
CA TYR A 33 -4.87 -1.64 1.65
C TYR A 33 -5.48 -2.09 0.32
N GLN A 34 -5.95 -1.13 -0.46
CA GLN A 34 -6.38 -1.31 -1.84
C GLN A 34 -5.46 -0.51 -2.74
N ILE A 35 -4.77 -1.22 -3.65
CA ILE A 35 -3.86 -0.63 -4.62
C ILE A 35 -4.52 -0.66 -6.00
N GLN A 36 -4.56 0.49 -6.66
CA GLN A 36 -4.98 0.63 -8.04
C GLN A 36 -3.76 1.00 -8.89
N ILE A 37 -3.49 0.19 -9.91
CA ILE A 37 -2.39 0.38 -10.86
C ILE A 37 -3.01 0.73 -12.21
N GLU A 38 -2.74 1.93 -12.71
CA GLU A 38 -3.23 2.42 -13.99
C GLU A 38 -2.06 2.64 -14.94
N ASN A 39 -2.08 1.94 -16.09
CA ASN A 39 -1.17 2.22 -17.18
C ASN A 39 -1.73 3.37 -18.02
N GLN A 40 -1.11 4.55 -17.92
CA GLN A 40 -1.44 5.75 -18.69
C GLN A 40 -0.42 5.99 -19.83
N SER A 41 0.46 5.01 -20.10
CA SER A 41 1.41 5.07 -21.21
C SER A 41 0.77 4.57 -22.51
N GLY A 42 1.44 4.83 -23.64
CA GLY A 42 0.99 4.41 -24.97
C GLY A 42 1.31 2.96 -25.34
N TYR A 43 1.83 2.15 -24.41
CA TYR A 43 2.24 0.77 -24.68
C TYR A 43 1.86 -0.18 -23.54
N ALA A 44 1.74 -1.47 -23.85
CA ALA A 44 1.41 -2.48 -22.86
C ALA A 44 2.60 -2.68 -21.88
N VAL A 45 2.28 -2.89 -20.60
CA VAL A 45 3.26 -3.15 -19.55
C VAL A 45 2.83 -4.35 -18.72
N GLN A 46 3.79 -4.96 -18.03
CA GLN A 46 3.56 -6.07 -17.12
C GLN A 46 4.20 -5.79 -15.77
N LEU A 47 3.43 -5.98 -14.69
CA LEU A 47 3.96 -5.96 -13.34
C LEU A 47 4.75 -7.25 -13.09
N LEU A 48 6.07 -7.15 -12.97
CA LEU A 48 6.92 -8.33 -12.74
C LEU A 48 7.08 -8.66 -11.25
N ARG A 49 7.25 -7.63 -10.42
CA ARG A 49 7.55 -7.79 -8.99
C ARG A 49 7.04 -6.60 -8.18
N ARG A 50 6.81 -6.84 -6.90
CA ARG A 50 6.53 -5.82 -5.88
C ARG A 50 7.49 -5.99 -4.72
N HIS A 51 7.93 -4.90 -4.13
CA HIS A 51 8.75 -4.89 -2.93
C HIS A 51 8.15 -3.89 -1.94
N TRP A 52 7.92 -4.32 -0.70
CA TRP A 52 7.35 -3.48 0.35
C TRP A 52 8.39 -3.21 1.40
N HIS A 53 8.53 -1.94 1.75
CA HIS A 53 9.23 -1.52 2.97
C HIS A 53 8.14 -1.05 3.93
N ILE A 54 7.78 -1.91 4.88
CA ILE A 54 6.80 -1.60 5.92
C ILE A 54 7.57 -1.43 7.22
N PHE A 55 7.30 -0.34 7.92
CA PHE A 55 7.90 -0.02 9.20
C PHE A 55 6.80 0.40 10.17
N ASP A 56 7.02 0.13 11.45
CA ASP A 56 6.09 0.55 12.51
C ASP A 56 6.36 2.00 12.95
N SER A 57 5.61 2.48 13.95
CA SER A 57 5.77 3.85 14.45
C SER A 57 7.12 4.11 15.14
N SER A 58 7.86 3.07 15.53
CA SER A 58 9.19 3.17 16.12
C SER A 58 10.31 3.29 15.07
N GLY A 59 9.97 3.08 13.79
CA GLY A 59 10.93 3.06 12.70
C GLY A 59 11.62 1.70 12.51
N GLU A 60 11.19 0.68 13.25
CA GLU A 60 11.65 -0.69 13.05
C GLU A 60 10.94 -1.33 11.86
N TYR A 61 11.71 -2.09 11.08
CA TYR A 61 11.18 -2.88 9.97
C TYR A 61 10.68 -4.22 10.51
N SER A 62 9.47 -4.61 10.10
CA SER A 62 8.90 -5.94 10.36
C SER A 62 9.30 -6.94 9.30
#